data_AF-A0A519SVX9-F1
#
_entry.id   AF-A0A519SVX9-F1
#
_cell.length_a   1.000
_cell.length_b   1.000
_cell.length_c   1.000
_cell.angle_alpha   90.00
_cell.angle_beta   90.00
_cell.angle_gamma   90.00
#
_symmetry.space_group_name_H-M   'P 1'
#
loop_
_entity.id
_entity.type
_entity.pdbx_description
1 polymer ?
#
loop_
_entity_poly.entity_id
_entity_poly.type
_entity_poly.pdbx_seq_one_letter_code
_entity_poly.pdbx_strand_id
1 'polypeptide(L)'
;MFFKNEKYLLGKPSLIDALKQILQVEHFSIEKDQQYIYKLECQNPRAIVLCENLDFLTKPNKPRQYGIELWYAGGKNIQKLNYSNTRGLPIFYSCDWDYDGLYIHSLIKSILVDIQLLTPNGQPKSIQQTEHKSFWRNVHDPSILSQIDASHFNSEQQELLKDLITNNQWIIEESNDLIQMLDIAHLFNAS
;
A
#
# COMPACT_ATOMS: atom_id res chain seq x y z
N MET A 1 -13.69 0.74 -35.00
CA MET A 1 -12.76 -0.26 -34.42
C MET A 1 -12.43 -1.27 -35.52
N PHE A 2 -11.17 -1.38 -35.96
CA PHE A 2 -10.77 -2.26 -37.09
C PHE A 2 -10.69 -3.76 -36.72
N PHE A 3 -10.68 -4.09 -35.43
CA PHE A 3 -10.66 -5.46 -34.93
C PHE A 3 -11.74 -5.65 -33.87
N LYS A 4 -12.25 -6.89 -33.75
CA LYS A 4 -13.29 -7.23 -32.76
C LYS A 4 -12.76 -7.34 -31.33
N ASN A 5 -11.46 -7.57 -31.13
CA ASN A 5 -10.79 -7.43 -29.83
C ASN A 5 -9.27 -7.23 -30.00
N GLU A 6 -8.62 -6.84 -28.91
CA GLU A 6 -7.17 -6.61 -28.80
C GLU A 6 -6.37 -7.92 -28.89
N LYS A 7 -7.00 -9.06 -28.55
CA LYS A 7 -6.37 -10.39 -28.63
C LYS A 7 -6.00 -10.79 -30.05
N TYR A 8 -6.58 -10.16 -31.08
CA TYR A 8 -6.18 -10.36 -32.48
C TYR A 8 -4.76 -9.88 -32.80
N LEU A 9 -4.19 -9.01 -31.96
CA LEU A 9 -2.83 -8.49 -32.08
C LEU A 9 -1.81 -9.33 -31.30
N LEU A 10 -2.26 -10.18 -30.36
CA LEU A 10 -1.38 -11.08 -29.61
C LEU A 10 -0.67 -12.04 -30.57
N GLY A 11 0.67 -12.03 -30.55
CA GLY A 11 1.51 -12.92 -31.36
C GLY A 11 1.72 -12.50 -32.83
N LYS A 12 1.34 -11.28 -33.22
CA LYS A 12 1.50 -10.78 -34.61
C LYS A 12 2.37 -9.51 -34.70
N PRO A 13 3.71 -9.63 -34.53
CA PRO A 13 4.62 -8.48 -34.49
C PRO A 13 4.58 -7.62 -35.77
N SER A 14 4.53 -8.23 -36.96
CA SER A 14 4.49 -7.48 -38.23
C SER A 14 3.24 -6.62 -38.40
N LEU A 15 2.09 -7.06 -37.85
CA LEU A 15 0.86 -6.28 -37.87
C LEU A 15 0.93 -5.12 -36.87
N ILE A 16 1.52 -5.36 -35.69
CA ILE A 16 1.78 -4.33 -34.69
C ILE A 16 2.69 -3.24 -35.27
N ASP A 17 3.78 -3.62 -35.92
CA ASP A 17 4.74 -2.65 -36.48
C ASP A 17 4.15 -1.84 -37.64
N ALA A 18 3.37 -2.48 -38.52
CA ALA A 18 2.64 -1.77 -39.57
C ALA A 18 1.65 -0.76 -38.99
N LEU A 19 0.89 -1.14 -37.95
CA LEU A 19 -0.03 -0.22 -37.28
C LEU A 19 0.72 0.92 -36.59
N LYS A 20 1.87 0.67 -35.96
CA LYS A 20 2.72 1.70 -35.33
C LYS A 20 3.20 2.73 -36.35
N GLN A 21 3.62 2.28 -37.53
CA GLN A 21 4.04 3.16 -38.63
C GLN A 21 2.88 4.00 -39.17
N ILE A 22 1.71 3.38 -39.39
CA ILE A 22 0.52 4.08 -39.89
C ILE A 22 0.04 5.13 -38.88
N LEU A 23 0.02 4.76 -37.59
CA LEU A 23 -0.47 5.62 -36.51
C LEU A 23 0.60 6.57 -35.95
N GLN A 24 1.84 6.45 -36.43
CA GLN A 24 3.01 7.24 -35.99
C GLN A 24 3.24 7.18 -34.47
N VAL A 25 3.13 5.98 -33.89
CA VAL A 25 3.36 5.74 -32.46
C VAL A 25 4.49 4.72 -32.28
N GLU A 26 5.39 4.96 -31.34
CA GLU A 26 6.49 4.01 -31.05
C GLU A 26 6.00 2.76 -30.31
N HIS A 27 4.97 2.92 -29.46
CA HIS A 27 4.41 1.88 -28.63
C HIS A 27 2.88 1.98 -28.60
N PHE A 28 2.19 0.83 -28.62
CA PHE A 28 0.77 0.77 -28.27
C PHE A 28 0.65 0.72 -26.75
N SER A 29 -0.32 1.45 -26.22
CA SER A 29 -0.69 1.39 -24.81
C SER A 29 -1.24 -0.01 -24.51
N ILE A 30 -0.44 -0.86 -23.87
CA ILE A 30 -0.95 -2.10 -23.25
C ILE A 30 -1.47 -1.67 -21.88
N GLU A 31 -2.63 -1.01 -21.85
CA GLU A 31 -3.24 -0.53 -20.62
C GLU A 31 -3.88 -1.70 -19.89
N LYS A 32 -3.07 -2.45 -19.15
CA LYS A 32 -3.62 -3.25 -18.05
C LYS A 32 -4.28 -2.27 -17.07
N ASP A 33 -5.39 -2.70 -16.48
CA ASP A 33 -6.27 -1.98 -15.53
C ASP A 33 -5.60 -1.65 -14.18
N GLN A 34 -4.29 -1.47 -14.20
CA GLN A 34 -3.38 -1.36 -13.07
C GLN A 34 -2.99 0.10 -12.80
N GLN A 35 -3.51 1.06 -13.56
CA GLN A 35 -3.16 2.48 -13.46
C GLN A 35 -3.94 3.22 -12.37
N TYR A 36 -5.11 2.72 -11.96
CA TYR A 36 -6.02 3.45 -11.08
C TYR A 36 -5.61 3.39 -9.61
N ILE A 37 -5.69 4.55 -8.95
CA ILE A 37 -5.71 4.67 -7.48
C ILE A 37 -7.16 4.91 -7.10
N TYR A 38 -7.69 4.07 -6.23
CA TYR A 38 -9.03 4.28 -5.68
C TYR A 38 -8.91 5.23 -4.50
N LYS A 39 -9.70 6.30 -4.51
CA LYS A 39 -9.69 7.31 -3.46
C LYS A 39 -11.09 7.49 -2.89
N LEU A 40 -11.20 7.33 -1.59
CA LEU A 40 -12.35 7.75 -0.81
C LEU A 40 -12.05 9.14 -0.24
N GLU A 41 -12.54 10.16 -0.94
CA GLU A 41 -12.39 11.54 -0.50
C GLU A 41 -13.41 11.91 0.59
N CYS A 42 -13.12 12.99 1.30
CA CYS A 42 -13.93 13.55 2.38
C CYS A 42 -14.00 15.08 2.31
N GLN A 43 -14.97 15.68 3.01
CA GLN A 43 -15.05 17.14 3.15
C GLN A 43 -14.04 17.59 4.21
N ASN A 44 -13.27 18.64 3.92
CA ASN A 44 -12.21 19.17 4.78
C ASN A 44 -11.13 18.12 5.14
N PRO A 45 -10.36 17.62 4.15
CA PRO A 45 -9.38 16.58 4.38
C PRO A 45 -8.23 17.10 5.24
N ARG A 46 -7.80 16.27 6.19
CA ARG A 46 -6.76 16.56 7.17
C ARG A 46 -5.59 15.57 7.09
N ALA A 47 -5.85 14.35 6.62
CA ALA A 47 -4.85 13.31 6.42
C ALA A 47 -5.26 12.36 5.30
N ILE A 48 -4.28 11.69 4.72
CA ILE A 48 -4.46 10.60 3.76
C ILE A 48 -3.95 9.31 4.39
N VAL A 49 -4.70 8.23 4.29
CA VAL A 49 -4.25 6.88 4.63
C VAL A 49 -4.25 6.05 3.35
N LEU A 50 -3.08 5.61 2.93
CA LEU A 50 -2.93 4.61 1.88
C LEU A 50 -3.08 3.22 2.52
N CYS A 51 -4.12 2.50 2.13
CA CYS A 51 -4.41 1.14 2.60
C CYS A 51 -3.81 0.10 1.65
N GLU A 52 -3.37 -1.02 2.21
CA GLU A 52 -2.98 -2.19 1.44
C GLU A 52 -4.21 -2.90 0.86
N ASN A 53 -5.29 -3.03 1.64
CA ASN A 53 -6.52 -3.69 1.24
C ASN A 53 -7.64 -2.68 0.87
N LEU A 54 -8.43 -3.05 -0.14
CA LEU A 54 -9.59 -2.28 -0.60
C LEU A 54 -10.73 -2.27 0.43
N ASP A 55 -10.79 -3.27 1.32
CA ASP A 55 -11.86 -3.42 2.31
C ASP A 55 -12.05 -2.18 3.20
N PHE A 56 -10.98 -1.45 3.52
CA PHE A 56 -11.07 -0.19 4.28
C PHE A 56 -11.90 0.87 3.57
N LEU A 57 -11.81 0.96 2.24
CA LEU A 57 -12.55 1.95 1.45
C LEU A 57 -14.07 1.70 1.48
N THR A 58 -14.50 0.48 1.83
CA THR A 58 -15.93 0.12 1.94
C THR A 58 -16.60 0.66 3.21
N LYS A 59 -15.83 1.18 4.18
CA LYS A 59 -16.31 1.67 5.49
C LYS A 59 -16.11 3.18 5.66
N PRO A 60 -16.78 4.04 4.84
CA PRO A 60 -16.42 5.44 4.70
C PRO A 60 -16.83 6.36 5.85
N ASN A 61 -17.79 5.95 6.68
CA ASN A 61 -18.42 6.84 7.65
C ASN A 61 -17.44 7.37 8.70
N LYS A 62 -16.68 6.47 9.35
CA LYS A 62 -15.75 6.83 10.43
C LYS A 62 -14.58 7.68 9.91
N PRO A 63 -13.83 7.29 8.84
CA PRO A 63 -12.76 8.14 8.29
C PRO A 63 -13.23 9.54 7.89
N ARG A 64 -14.39 9.65 7.21
CA ARG A 64 -14.93 10.94 6.78
C ARG A 64 -15.28 11.88 7.93
N GLN A 65 -15.77 11.35 9.05
CA GLN A 65 -16.08 12.16 10.24
C GLN A 65 -14.85 12.85 10.82
N TYR A 66 -13.66 12.28 10.63
CA TYR A 66 -12.39 12.84 11.10
C TYR A 66 -11.58 13.53 10.00
N GLY A 67 -12.14 13.70 8.80
CA GLY A 67 -11.43 14.32 7.68
C GLY A 67 -10.29 13.46 7.12
N ILE A 68 -10.42 12.13 7.18
CA ILE A 68 -9.43 11.19 6.67
C ILE A 68 -9.87 10.70 5.28
N GLU A 69 -8.98 10.86 4.30
CA GLU A 69 -9.13 10.21 3.01
C GLU A 69 -8.49 8.83 3.01
N LEU A 70 -9.13 7.85 2.37
CA LEU A 70 -8.57 6.51 2.18
C LEU A 70 -8.18 6.31 0.73
N TRP A 71 -6.94 5.91 0.49
CA TRP A 71 -6.41 5.65 -0.85
C TRP A 71 -6.03 4.16 -0.94
N TYR A 72 -6.14 3.58 -2.14
CA TYR A 72 -5.73 2.20 -2.41
C TYR A 72 -5.03 2.10 -3.77
N ALA A 73 -3.83 1.51 -3.76
CA ALA A 73 -2.98 1.35 -4.94
C ALA A 73 -2.77 -0.12 -5.37
N GLY A 74 -3.34 -1.11 -4.69
CA GLY A 74 -3.24 -2.51 -5.12
C GLY A 74 -1.88 -3.16 -4.87
N GLY A 75 -1.47 -3.22 -3.61
CA GLY A 75 -0.28 -3.94 -3.14
C GLY A 75 1.00 -3.47 -3.83
N LYS A 76 1.77 -4.40 -4.42
CA LYS A 76 3.07 -4.15 -5.05
C LYS A 76 3.04 -3.23 -6.28
N ASN A 77 1.86 -2.93 -6.83
CA ASN A 77 1.71 -2.06 -8.00
C ASN A 77 1.69 -0.57 -7.62
N ILE A 78 2.76 -0.11 -6.99
CA ILE A 78 2.86 1.23 -6.39
C ILE A 78 3.28 2.32 -7.39
N GLN A 79 3.70 1.97 -8.61
CA GLN A 79 4.30 2.92 -9.55
C GLN A 79 3.35 4.07 -9.94
N LYS A 80 2.04 3.84 -9.90
CA LYS A 80 1.03 4.89 -10.12
C LYS A 80 1.02 5.98 -9.04
N LEU A 81 1.60 5.73 -7.86
CA LEU A 81 1.77 6.74 -6.83
C LEU A 81 2.70 7.88 -7.28
N ASN A 82 3.54 7.68 -8.30
CA ASN A 82 4.35 8.75 -8.91
C ASN A 82 3.50 9.91 -9.46
N TYR A 83 2.24 9.64 -9.81
CA TYR A 83 1.30 10.64 -10.33
C TYR A 83 0.38 11.21 -9.23
N SER A 84 0.56 10.77 -7.98
CA SER A 84 -0.31 11.16 -6.89
C SER A 84 0.10 12.52 -6.32
N ASN A 85 -0.88 13.34 -5.95
CA ASN A 85 -0.67 14.63 -5.29
C ASN A 85 -1.38 14.59 -3.93
N THR A 86 -0.61 14.64 -2.84
CA THR A 86 -1.14 14.64 -1.47
C THR A 86 -1.79 15.97 -1.08
N ARG A 87 -1.57 17.03 -1.85
CA ARG A 87 -1.99 18.41 -1.58
C ARG A 87 -1.39 18.97 -0.29
N GLY A 88 -0.23 18.48 0.12
CA GLY A 88 0.44 18.87 1.37
C GLY A 88 -0.18 18.28 2.64
N LEU A 89 -1.13 17.35 2.51
CA LEU A 89 -1.67 16.61 3.64
C LEU A 89 -0.65 15.56 4.13
N PRO A 90 -0.56 15.31 5.45
CA PRO A 90 0.18 14.19 5.97
C PRO A 90 -0.38 12.88 5.39
N ILE A 91 0.52 11.99 4.97
CA ILE A 91 0.16 10.71 4.39
C ILE A 91 0.71 9.56 5.25
N PHE A 92 -0.17 8.61 5.53
CA PHE A 92 0.12 7.43 6.32
C PHE A 92 -0.09 6.18 5.49
N TYR A 93 0.61 5.10 5.85
CA TYR A 93 0.42 3.78 5.26
C TYR A 93 -0.14 2.81 6.31
N SER A 94 -1.25 2.17 5.96
CA SER A 94 -1.91 1.10 6.71
C SER A 94 -1.74 -0.19 5.89
N CYS A 95 -1.19 -1.23 6.51
CA CYS A 95 -0.92 -2.50 5.85
C CYS A 95 -0.99 -3.66 6.83
N ASP A 96 -0.93 -4.87 6.29
CA ASP A 96 -0.62 -6.04 7.09
C ASP A 96 0.78 -5.89 7.68
N TRP A 97 0.92 -6.16 8.97
CA TRP A 97 2.20 -6.23 9.65
C TRP A 97 2.78 -7.64 9.50
N ASP A 98 3.09 -7.96 8.25
CA ASP A 98 3.80 -9.16 7.81
C ASP A 98 5.05 -8.75 6.98
N TYR A 99 5.71 -9.72 6.34
CA TYR A 99 6.88 -9.39 5.53
C TYR A 99 6.53 -8.57 4.27
N ASP A 100 5.48 -8.92 3.55
CA ASP A 100 5.14 -8.31 2.26
C ASP A 100 4.60 -6.89 2.41
N GLY A 101 3.72 -6.63 3.38
CA GLY A 101 3.18 -5.30 3.67
C GLY A 101 4.28 -4.32 4.08
N LEU A 102 5.19 -4.73 4.96
CA LEU A 102 6.33 -3.91 5.39
C LEU A 102 7.38 -3.72 4.28
N TYR A 103 7.55 -4.72 3.41
CA TYR A 103 8.37 -4.58 2.22
C TYR A 103 7.74 -3.59 1.22
N ILE A 104 6.42 -3.65 1.01
CA ILE A 104 5.70 -2.69 0.16
C ILE A 104 5.82 -1.28 0.72
N HIS A 105 5.70 -1.07 2.04
CA HIS A 105 5.95 0.22 2.68
C HIS A 105 7.33 0.78 2.30
N SER A 106 8.37 -0.04 2.37
CA SER A 106 9.73 0.34 2.01
C SER A 106 9.83 0.81 0.55
N LEU A 107 9.11 0.16 -0.35
CA LEU A 107 9.02 0.58 -1.74
C LEU A 107 8.22 1.87 -1.91
N ILE A 108 7.10 2.05 -1.19
CA ILE A 108 6.29 3.27 -1.26
C ILE A 108 7.08 4.48 -0.75
N LYS A 109 7.89 4.31 0.30
CA LYS A 109 8.75 5.38 0.85
C LYS A 109 9.74 5.93 -0.17
N SER A 110 10.13 5.15 -1.18
CA SER A 110 10.97 5.63 -2.29
C SER A 110 10.24 6.56 -3.27
N ILE A 111 8.90 6.51 -3.29
CA ILE A 111 8.03 7.35 -4.14
C ILE A 111 7.44 8.53 -3.34
N LEU A 112 6.97 8.24 -2.13
CA LEU A 112 6.35 9.20 -1.20
C LEU A 112 7.23 9.29 0.04
N VAL A 113 8.27 10.13 -0.02
CA VAL A 113 9.34 10.19 1.01
C VAL A 113 8.80 10.49 2.41
N ASP A 114 7.77 11.34 2.50
CA ASP A 114 7.17 11.77 3.76
C ASP A 114 6.13 10.80 4.32
N ILE A 115 5.90 9.65 3.67
CA ILE A 115 4.93 8.67 4.16
C ILE A 115 5.38 8.05 5.49
N GLN A 116 4.42 7.95 6.40
CA GLN A 116 4.61 7.37 7.72
C GLN A 116 3.86 6.04 7.84
N LEU A 117 4.54 5.00 8.32
CA LEU A 117 3.90 3.74 8.63
C LEU A 117 3.07 3.86 9.92
N LEU A 118 1.82 3.42 9.89
CA LEU A 118 1.01 3.31 11.10
C LEU A 118 1.45 2.13 11.96
N THR A 119 1.65 2.39 13.25
CA THR A 119 1.84 1.33 14.25
C THR A 119 0.49 0.64 14.50
N PRO A 120 0.42 -0.69 14.40
CA PRO A 120 -0.82 -1.45 14.46
C PRO A 120 -1.25 -1.60 15.93
N ASN A 121 -2.55 -1.70 16.15
CA ASN A 121 -3.14 -1.95 17.47
C ASN A 121 -4.02 -3.21 17.50
N GLY A 122 -4.05 -3.96 16.40
CA GLY A 122 -4.68 -5.26 16.29
C GLY A 122 -3.94 -6.34 17.06
N GLN A 123 -4.59 -7.49 17.24
CA GLN A 123 -4.02 -8.61 17.97
C GLN A 123 -3.12 -9.46 17.06
N PRO A 124 -1.88 -9.76 17.46
CA PRO A 124 -1.01 -10.68 16.72
C PRO A 124 -1.66 -12.05 16.50
N LYS A 125 -1.45 -12.60 15.30
CA LYS A 125 -1.92 -13.93 14.89
C LYS A 125 -0.73 -14.76 14.43
N SER A 126 -0.74 -16.06 14.71
CA SER A 126 0.31 -16.95 14.22
C SER A 126 0.18 -17.15 12.71
N ILE A 127 1.28 -16.97 11.98
CA ILE A 127 1.35 -17.20 10.52
C ILE A 127 0.97 -18.66 10.18
N GLN A 128 1.41 -19.62 11.00
CA GLN A 128 1.14 -21.04 10.80
C GLN A 128 -0.34 -21.36 10.98
N GLN A 129 -0.98 -20.80 12.01
CA GLN A 129 -2.39 -21.07 12.32
C GLN A 129 -3.35 -20.46 11.31
N THR A 130 -2.97 -19.33 10.69
CA THR A 130 -3.79 -18.63 9.70
C THR A 130 -3.48 -19.05 8.26
N GLU A 131 -2.57 -20.02 8.04
CA GLU A 131 -2.08 -20.44 6.72
C GLU A 131 -1.58 -19.27 5.85
N HIS A 132 -1.07 -18.23 6.51
CA HIS A 132 -0.62 -17.02 5.83
C HIS A 132 0.67 -17.28 5.06
N LYS A 133 0.82 -16.65 3.90
CA LYS A 133 1.91 -16.95 2.96
C LYS A 133 3.04 -15.93 2.96
N SER A 134 2.87 -14.82 3.68
CA SER A 134 3.95 -13.86 3.88
C SER A 134 4.80 -14.29 5.07
N PHE A 135 5.86 -15.03 4.79
CA PHE A 135 6.76 -15.54 5.82
C PHE A 135 7.87 -14.54 6.14
N TRP A 136 8.17 -14.40 7.43
CA TRP A 136 9.36 -13.70 7.89
C TRP A 136 10.63 -14.34 7.35
N ARG A 137 11.67 -13.52 7.18
CA ARG A 137 12.99 -13.96 6.71
C ARG A 137 13.97 -13.94 7.87
N ASN A 138 14.92 -14.87 7.86
CA ASN A 138 15.97 -14.97 8.88
C ASN A 138 15.42 -14.97 10.31
N VAL A 139 14.37 -15.77 10.55
CA VAL A 139 13.71 -15.88 11.87
C VAL A 139 14.66 -16.24 13.03
N HIS A 140 15.84 -16.77 12.72
CA HIS A 140 16.89 -17.06 13.71
C HIS A 140 17.63 -15.82 14.22
N ASP A 141 17.51 -14.68 13.53
CA ASP A 141 18.05 -13.39 13.94
C ASP A 141 17.01 -12.28 13.72
N PRO A 142 16.06 -12.09 14.66
CA PRO A 142 15.07 -11.03 14.58
C PRO A 142 15.67 -9.61 14.53
N SER A 143 16.93 -9.44 14.97
CA SER A 143 17.57 -8.12 15.03
C SER A 143 17.80 -7.50 13.65
N ILE A 144 17.88 -8.32 12.60
CA ILE A 144 18.01 -7.86 11.21
C ILE A 144 16.66 -7.62 10.52
N LEU A 145 15.54 -7.66 11.26
CA LEU A 145 14.19 -7.25 10.81
C LEU A 145 13.77 -7.87 9.46
N SER A 146 14.03 -9.16 9.26
CA SER A 146 13.77 -9.83 7.97
C SER A 146 14.45 -9.19 6.75
N GLN A 147 15.59 -8.50 6.94
CA GLN A 147 16.33 -7.71 5.94
C GLN A 147 15.60 -6.45 5.46
N ILE A 148 14.59 -5.99 6.19
CA ILE A 148 13.98 -4.70 5.94
C ILE A 148 14.80 -3.63 6.66
N ASP A 149 15.06 -2.50 5.99
CA ASP A 149 15.88 -1.43 6.54
C ASP A 149 15.25 -0.85 7.83
N ALA A 150 16.00 -0.91 8.93
CA ALA A 150 15.56 -0.43 10.23
C ALA A 150 15.24 1.08 10.22
N SER A 151 15.84 1.87 9.33
CA SER A 151 15.56 3.30 9.24
C SER A 151 14.15 3.63 8.73
N HIS A 152 13.41 2.63 8.23
CA HIS A 152 12.01 2.78 7.84
C HIS A 152 11.05 2.73 9.04
N PHE A 153 11.54 2.39 10.23
CA PHE A 153 10.75 2.14 11.43
C PHE A 153 11.25 2.98 12.60
N ASN A 154 10.33 3.49 13.42
CA ASN A 154 10.68 4.07 14.71
C ASN A 154 11.04 2.97 15.74
N SER A 155 11.55 3.35 16.92
CA SER A 155 12.02 2.39 17.94
C SER A 155 10.92 1.42 18.40
N GLU A 156 9.71 1.90 18.64
CA GLU A 156 8.56 1.08 19.05
C GLU A 156 8.19 0.07 17.95
N GLN A 157 8.17 0.50 16.70
CA GLN A 157 7.90 -0.33 15.54
C GLN A 157 8.98 -1.40 15.34
N GLN A 158 10.25 -1.07 15.59
CA GLN A 158 11.34 -2.05 15.53
C GLN A 158 11.23 -3.10 16.63
N GLU A 159 10.83 -2.72 17.85
CA GLU A 159 10.60 -3.65 18.95
C GLU A 159 9.44 -4.59 18.63
N LEU A 160 8.30 -4.03 18.20
CA LEU A 160 7.14 -4.83 17.79
C LEU A 160 7.49 -5.81 16.65
N LEU A 161 8.24 -5.36 15.64
CA LEU A 161 8.63 -6.22 14.53
C LEU A 161 9.53 -7.38 14.99
N LYS A 162 10.45 -7.14 15.93
CA LYS A 162 11.27 -8.22 16.52
C LYS A 162 10.39 -9.24 17.24
N ASP A 163 9.39 -8.79 17.98
CA ASP A 163 8.45 -9.67 18.68
C ASP A 163 7.62 -10.50 17.69
N LEU A 164 7.11 -9.89 16.62
CA LEU A 164 6.36 -10.59 15.58
C LEU A 164 7.20 -11.65 14.86
N ILE A 165 8.45 -11.33 14.51
CA ILE A 165 9.38 -12.28 13.87
C ILE A 165 9.69 -13.44 14.83
N THR A 166 10.01 -13.12 16.09
CA THR A 166 10.37 -14.12 17.12
C THR A 166 9.24 -15.11 17.36
N ASN A 167 8.00 -14.60 17.44
CA ASN A 167 6.83 -15.43 17.70
C ASN A 167 6.21 -16.03 16.42
N ASN A 168 6.78 -15.74 15.25
CA ASN A 168 6.24 -16.10 13.94
C ASN A 168 4.77 -15.69 13.77
N GLN A 169 4.50 -14.42 14.08
CA GLN A 169 3.19 -13.78 14.09
C GLN A 169 3.12 -12.62 13.11
N TRP A 170 1.91 -12.21 12.77
CA TRP A 170 1.61 -11.02 11.98
C TRP A 170 0.38 -10.32 12.56
N ILE A 171 0.16 -9.05 12.21
CA ILE A 171 -1.08 -8.34 12.56
C ILE A 171 -1.80 -7.97 11.28
N ILE A 172 -3.07 -8.36 11.21
CA ILE A 172 -3.92 -8.19 10.03
C ILE A 172 -4.43 -6.75 9.97
N GLU A 173 -4.38 -6.10 8.81
CA GLU A 173 -4.78 -4.71 8.58
C GLU A 173 -6.19 -4.47 9.13
N GLU A 174 -7.16 -5.32 8.77
CA GLU A 174 -8.57 -5.18 9.15
C GLU A 174 -8.83 -5.41 10.65
N SER A 175 -7.86 -5.95 11.39
CA SER A 175 -7.97 -6.14 12.84
C SER A 175 -7.66 -4.86 13.63
N ASN A 176 -7.15 -3.82 12.97
CA ASN A 176 -6.79 -2.55 13.59
C ASN A 176 -7.96 -1.58 13.67
N ASP A 177 -7.94 -0.67 14.66
CA ASP A 177 -8.76 0.54 14.67
C ASP A 177 -7.97 1.71 14.09
N LEU A 178 -8.24 2.03 12.82
CA LEU A 178 -7.58 3.11 12.08
C LEU A 178 -7.58 4.46 12.82
N ILE A 179 -8.66 4.79 13.52
CA ILE A 179 -8.81 6.09 14.20
C ILE A 179 -7.89 6.16 15.41
N GLN A 180 -7.72 5.03 16.11
CA GLN A 180 -6.80 4.95 17.25
C GLN A 180 -5.35 4.94 16.79
N MET A 181 -5.02 4.23 15.71
CA MET A 181 -3.65 4.21 15.15
C MET A 181 -3.15 5.59 14.75
N LEU A 182 -4.04 6.43 14.23
CA LEU A 182 -3.71 7.80 13.85
C LEU A 182 -3.52 8.74 15.05
N ASP A 183 -3.86 8.33 16.28
CA ASP A 183 -3.90 9.21 17.45
C ASP A 183 -4.46 10.60 17.12
N ILE A 184 -5.70 10.60 16.63
CA ILE A 184 -6.39 11.78 16.10
C ILE A 184 -6.38 12.95 17.09
N ALA A 185 -6.35 12.68 18.40
CA ALA A 185 -6.25 13.72 19.41
C ALA A 185 -4.90 14.47 19.33
N HIS A 186 -3.81 13.78 19.03
CA HIS A 186 -2.50 14.41 18.86
C HIS A 186 -2.33 15.03 17.47
N LEU A 187 -2.77 14.36 16.40
CA LEU A 187 -2.61 14.86 15.03
C LEU A 187 -3.32 16.19 14.76
N PHE A 188 -4.41 16.44 15.50
CA PHE A 188 -5.37 17.48 15.13
C PHE A 188 -5.58 18.58 16.17
N ASN A 189 -4.91 18.48 17.32
CA ASN A 189 -4.85 19.53 18.33
C ASN A 189 -3.49 20.29 18.31
N ALA A 190 -2.58 19.94 17.40
CA ALA A 190 -1.28 20.63 17.23
C ALA A 190 -1.36 21.84 16.26
N SER A 191 -2.56 22.33 15.94
CA SER A 191 -2.81 23.47 15.05
C SER A 191 -3.28 24.71 15.80
#